data_AF-A0A0E4CN88-F1
#
_entry.id   AF-A0A0E4CN88-F1
#
_cell.length_a   1.000
_cell.length_b   1.000
_cell.length_c   1.000
_cell.angle_alpha   90.00
_cell.angle_beta   90.00
_cell.angle_gamma   90.00
#
_symmetry.space_group_name_H-M   'P 1'
#
loop_
_entity.id
_entity.type
_entity.pdbx_description
1 polymer ?
#
loop_
_entity_poly.entity_id
_entity_poly.type
_entity_poly.pdbx_seq_one_letter_code
_entity_poly.pdbx_strand_id
1 'polypeptide(L)'
;MENVIVDPTYIDKLRDSLAAVRTSVDAAFGAPRSVTGGYPDKLIDSHGLTARAGANAMMAALDGNRAAVQARLAACLTACDQALQAAKAMYAATDGAQRDVLDHQLDAGN
;
A
#
# COMPACT_ATOMS: atom_id res chain seq x y z
N MET A 1 23.58 -16.91 0.85
CA MET A 1 22.33 -16.38 0.26
C MET A 1 21.31 -17.49 0.40
N GLU A 2 20.34 -17.35 1.30
CA GLU A 2 19.20 -18.27 1.33
C GLU A 2 18.37 -18.00 0.08
N ASN A 3 18.20 -19.03 -0.76
CA ASN A 3 17.21 -18.98 -1.83
C ASN A 3 15.83 -18.96 -1.18
N VAL A 4 15.25 -17.77 -1.06
CA VAL A 4 13.85 -17.63 -0.65
C VAL A 4 13.00 -18.24 -1.76
N ILE A 5 12.46 -19.43 -1.52
CA ILE A 5 11.46 -20.03 -2.39
C ILE A 5 10.18 -19.22 -2.19
N VAL A 6 9.79 -18.46 -3.21
CA VAL A 6 8.57 -17.65 -3.20
C VAL A 6 7.40 -18.58 -3.53
N ASP A 7 6.94 -19.35 -2.55
CA ASP A 7 5.77 -20.21 -2.71
C ASP A 7 4.44 -19.42 -2.57
N PRO A 8 3.28 -19.99 -2.96
CA PRO A 8 1.98 -19.32 -2.83
C PRO A 8 1.62 -18.86 -1.40
N THR A 9 2.10 -19.57 -0.38
CA THR A 9 1.88 -19.23 1.04
C THR A 9 2.72 -18.02 1.44
N TYR A 10 3.95 -17.93 0.93
CA TYR A 10 4.80 -16.75 1.10
C TYR A 10 4.19 -15.52 0.42
N ILE A 11 3.59 -15.68 -0.76
CA ILE A 11 2.85 -14.61 -1.43
C ILE A 11 1.67 -14.14 -0.57
N ASP A 12 0.91 -15.05 0.04
CA ASP A 12 -0.19 -14.67 0.94
C ASP A 12 0.30 -13.86 2.15
N LYS A 13 1.42 -14.26 2.78
CA LYS A 13 2.03 -13.49 3.88
C LYS A 13 2.46 -12.07 3.45
N LEU A 14 2.97 -11.92 2.23
CA LEU A 14 3.31 -10.61 1.69
C LEU A 14 2.06 -9.74 1.49
N ARG A 15 0.94 -10.34 1.05
CA ARG A 15 -0.34 -9.64 0.90
C ARG A 15 -0.93 -9.22 2.23
N ASP A 16 -0.86 -10.07 3.25
CA ASP A 16 -1.29 -9.72 4.61
C ASP A 16 -0.46 -8.55 5.18
N SER A 17 0.85 -8.59 4.96
CA SER A 17 1.76 -7.51 5.35
C SER A 17 1.41 -6.21 4.62
N LEU A 18 1.10 -6.28 3.33
CA LEU A 18 0.68 -5.13 2.52
C LEU A 18 -0.65 -4.54 3.00
N ALA A 19 -1.61 -5.38 3.40
CA ALA A 19 -2.88 -4.96 3.97
C ALA A 19 -2.70 -4.26 5.33
N ALA A 20 -1.79 -4.76 6.18
CA ALA A 20 -1.42 -4.12 7.43
C ALA A 20 -0.78 -2.73 7.20
N VAL A 21 0.14 -2.63 6.24
CA VAL A 21 0.74 -1.35 5.83
C VAL A 21 -0.34 -0.37 5.36
N ARG A 22 -1.28 -0.82 4.51
CA ARG A 22 -2.39 0.02 4.04
C ARG A 22 -3.21 0.58 5.19
N THR A 23 -3.58 -0.27 6.15
CA THR A 23 -4.34 0.13 7.34
C THR A 23 -3.58 1.18 8.16
N SER A 24 -2.27 0.97 8.39
CA SER A 24 -1.43 1.92 9.12
C SER A 24 -1.29 3.26 8.41
N VAL A 25 -1.16 3.24 7.07
CA VAL A 25 -1.08 4.44 6.24
C VAL A 25 -2.40 5.21 6.33
N ASP A 26 -3.53 4.55 6.11
CA ASP A 26 -4.85 5.21 6.15
C ASP A 26 -5.11 5.82 7.53
N ALA A 27 -4.73 5.15 8.62
CA ALA A 27 -4.79 5.71 9.96
C ALA A 27 -3.88 6.94 10.13
N ALA A 28 -2.64 6.89 9.63
CA ALA A 28 -1.70 8.02 9.70
C ALA A 28 -2.20 9.24 8.91
N PHE A 29 -2.85 9.03 7.76
CA PHE A 29 -3.43 10.09 6.94
C PHE A 29 -4.78 10.60 7.46
N GLY A 30 -5.54 9.77 8.18
CA GLY A 30 -6.76 10.16 8.89
C GLY A 30 -6.54 10.86 10.24
N ALA A 31 -5.34 10.77 10.81
CA ALA A 31 -5.03 11.38 12.11
C ALA A 31 -5.17 12.92 12.09
N PRO A 32 -5.63 13.55 13.20
CA PRO A 32 -5.72 15.00 13.30
C PRO A 32 -4.36 15.66 13.14
N ARG A 33 -4.31 16.80 12.45
CA ARG A 33 -3.08 17.55 12.18
C ARG A 33 -2.34 18.06 13.42
N SER A 34 -3.04 18.22 14.53
CA SER A 34 -2.47 18.55 15.83
C SER A 34 -1.48 17.49 16.32
N VAL A 35 -1.64 16.23 15.87
CA VAL A 35 -0.74 15.10 16.14
C VAL A 35 0.48 15.12 15.20
N THR A 36 0.36 15.75 14.02
CA THR A 36 1.43 15.85 13.01
C THR A 36 2.12 17.23 12.96
N GLY A 37 1.84 18.13 13.90
CA GLY A 37 2.62 19.37 14.12
C GLY A 37 2.13 20.65 13.42
N GLY A 38 0.91 20.71 12.88
CA GLY A 38 0.39 21.94 12.26
C GLY A 38 -0.44 22.81 13.22
N TYR A 39 0.11 23.94 13.69
CA TYR A 39 -0.64 24.93 14.50
C TYR A 39 -0.73 26.30 13.81
N PRO A 40 -1.76 26.53 12.97
CA PRO A 40 -2.01 27.84 12.37
C PRO A 40 -2.34 28.92 13.42
N ASP A 41 -2.89 28.53 14.57
CA ASP A 41 -3.21 29.46 15.66
C ASP A 41 -1.95 30.16 16.19
N LYS A 42 -0.79 29.48 16.21
CA LYS A 42 0.48 30.10 16.61
C LYS A 42 0.94 31.20 15.64
N LEU A 43 0.60 31.09 14.35
CA LEU A 43 0.89 32.14 13.36
C LEU A 43 -0.03 33.35 13.55
N ILE A 44 -1.29 33.12 13.92
CA ILE A 44 -2.26 34.18 14.22
C ILE A 44 -1.87 34.90 15.52
N ASP A 45 -1.47 34.15 16.55
CA ASP A 45 -0.97 34.71 17.82
C ASP A 45 0.28 35.59 17.62
N SER A 46 1.16 35.21 16.69
CA SER A 46 2.45 35.91 16.46
C SER A 46 2.36 37.11 15.50
N HIS A 47 1.38 37.12 14.59
CA HIS A 47 1.32 38.09 13.48
C HIS A 47 -0.03 38.82 13.35
N GLY A 48 -0.98 38.57 14.27
CA GLY A 48 -2.28 39.22 14.31
C GLY A 48 -3.28 38.69 13.27
N LEU A 49 -4.48 39.28 13.26
CA LEU A 49 -5.62 38.81 12.45
C LEU A 49 -5.37 38.85 10.94
N THR A 50 -4.42 39.67 10.46
CA THR A 50 -4.05 39.77 9.04
C THR A 50 -3.29 38.54 8.52
N ALA A 51 -2.61 37.79 9.39
CA ALA A 51 -1.93 36.54 9.02
C ALA A 51 -2.90 35.35 8.84
N ARG A 52 -4.16 35.48 9.30
CA ARG A 52 -5.17 34.41 9.29
C ARG A 52 -5.49 33.90 7.88
N ALA A 53 -5.59 34.80 6.90
CA ALA A 53 -5.86 34.41 5.51
C ALA A 53 -4.71 33.58 4.91
N GLY A 54 -3.46 33.99 5.14
CA GLY A 54 -2.28 33.27 4.69
C GLY A 54 -2.14 31.91 5.39
N ALA A 55 -2.36 31.85 6.71
CA ALA A 55 -2.35 30.60 7.47
C ALA A 55 -3.40 29.61 6.94
N ASN A 56 -4.63 30.07 6.69
CA ASN A 56 -5.69 29.23 6.10
C ASN A 56 -5.32 28.73 4.70
N ALA A 57 -4.75 29.58 3.85
CA ALA A 57 -4.31 29.19 2.51
C ALA A 57 -3.19 28.12 2.55
N MET A 58 -2.22 28.27 3.44
CA MET A 58 -1.17 27.27 3.66
C MET A 58 -1.75 25.94 4.16
N MET A 59 -2.72 26.00 5.08
CA MET A 59 -3.39 24.80 5.59
C MET A 59 -4.18 24.08 4.49
N ALA A 60 -4.90 24.81 3.65
CA ALA A 60 -5.60 24.23 2.50
C ALA A 60 -4.62 23.57 1.51
N ALA A 61 -3.48 24.20 1.23
CA ALA A 61 -2.44 23.63 0.37
C ALA A 61 -1.84 22.33 0.96
N LEU A 62 -1.55 22.33 2.26
CA LEU A 62 -1.08 21.13 2.96
C LEU A 62 -2.13 20.01 2.97
N ASP A 63 -3.43 20.33 3.02
CA ASP A 63 -4.50 19.32 2.96
C ASP A 63 -4.58 18.70 1.58
N GLY A 64 -4.53 19.55 0.54
CA GLY A 64 -4.46 19.11 -0.84
C GLY A 64 -3.26 18.20 -1.09
N ASN A 65 -2.07 18.58 -0.61
CA ASN A 65 -0.86 17.76 -0.74
C ASN A 65 -0.99 16.43 0.02
N ARG A 66 -1.51 16.45 1.25
CA ARG A 66 -1.74 15.25 2.06
C ARG A 66 -2.71 14.29 1.37
N ALA A 67 -3.82 14.80 0.85
CA ALA A 67 -4.80 14.01 0.10
C ALA A 67 -4.20 13.43 -1.19
N ALA A 68 -3.41 14.21 -1.93
CA ALA A 68 -2.74 13.75 -3.15
C ALA A 68 -1.72 12.62 -2.88
N VAL A 69 -0.92 12.77 -1.82
CA VAL A 69 0.03 11.72 -1.39
C VAL A 69 -0.72 10.46 -0.96
N GLN A 70 -1.80 10.59 -0.18
CA GLN A 70 -2.62 9.44 0.23
C GLN A 70 -3.18 8.69 -0.98
N ALA A 71 -3.76 9.41 -1.94
CA ALA A 71 -4.32 8.81 -3.16
C ALA A 71 -3.25 8.08 -3.98
N ARG A 72 -2.07 8.67 -4.14
CA ARG A 72 -0.97 8.04 -4.89
C ARG A 72 -0.43 6.80 -4.19
N LEU A 73 -0.31 6.83 -2.86
CA LEU A 73 0.12 5.70 -2.07
C LEU A 73 -0.91 4.57 -2.11
N ALA A 74 -2.21 4.87 -2.00
CA ALA A 74 -3.28 3.89 -2.13
C ALA A 74 -3.30 3.21 -3.51
N ALA A 75 -3.05 3.97 -4.58
CA ALA A 75 -2.92 3.41 -5.93
C ALA A 75 -1.71 2.47 -6.05
N CYS A 76 -0.57 2.85 -5.47
CA CYS A 76 0.64 2.02 -5.46
C CYS A 76 0.43 0.70 -4.70
N LEU A 77 -0.16 0.76 -3.51
CA LEU A 77 -0.47 -0.43 -2.72
C LEU A 77 -1.46 -1.36 -3.46
N THR A 78 -2.44 -0.80 -4.17
CA THR A 78 -3.38 -1.58 -4.98
C THR A 78 -2.68 -2.29 -6.14
N ALA A 79 -1.76 -1.60 -6.83
CA ALA A 79 -0.95 -2.19 -7.90
C ALA A 79 -0.04 -3.31 -7.36
N CYS A 80 0.54 -3.14 -6.17
CA CYS A 80 1.32 -4.19 -5.52
C CYS A 80 0.49 -5.43 -5.20
N ASP A 81 -0.73 -5.28 -4.68
CA ASP A 81 -1.62 -6.44 -4.42
C ASP A 81 -1.99 -7.17 -5.70
N GLN A 82 -2.31 -6.43 -6.77
CA GLN A 82 -2.59 -7.02 -8.09
C GLN A 82 -1.40 -7.79 -8.65
N ALA A 83 -0.18 -7.26 -8.52
CA ALA A 83 1.03 -7.94 -8.95
C ALA A 83 1.27 -9.24 -8.16
N LEU A 84 1.03 -9.23 -6.84
CA LEU A 84 1.13 -10.43 -6.00
C LEU A 84 0.07 -11.47 -6.38
N GLN A 85 -1.17 -11.05 -6.65
CA GLN A 85 -2.22 -11.95 -7.14
C GLN A 85 -1.85 -12.58 -8.49
N ALA A 86 -1.33 -11.79 -9.43
CA ALA A 86 -0.87 -12.29 -10.72
C ALA A 86 0.26 -13.31 -10.55
N ALA A 87 1.24 -13.04 -9.69
CA ALA A 87 2.31 -13.97 -9.38
C ALA A 87 1.77 -15.30 -8.82
N LYS A 88 0.79 -15.24 -7.89
CA LYS A 88 0.15 -16.44 -7.33
C LYS A 88 -0.58 -17.26 -8.39
N ALA A 89 -1.28 -16.60 -9.31
CA ALA A 89 -1.97 -17.28 -10.41
C ALA A 89 -0.99 -17.97 -11.37
N MET A 90 0.16 -17.35 -11.67
CA MET A 90 1.21 -17.96 -12.50
C MET A 90 1.82 -19.20 -11.85
N TYR A 91 2.04 -19.18 -10.54
CA TYR A 91 2.46 -20.37 -9.78
C TYR A 91 1.46 -21.51 -9.90
N ALA A 92 0.17 -21.24 -9.64
CA ALA A 92 -0.88 -22.26 -9.74
C ALA A 92 -1.00 -22.86 -11.15
N ALA A 93 -0.87 -22.03 -12.20
CA ALA A 93 -0.89 -22.51 -13.58
C ALA A 93 0.33 -23.38 -13.92
N THR A 94 1.51 -23.05 -13.39
CA THR A 94 2.76 -23.79 -13.66
C THR A 94 2.79 -25.12 -12.90
N ASP A 95 2.42 -25.12 -11.62
CA ASP A 95 2.31 -26.36 -10.81
C ASP A 95 1.23 -27.30 -11.36
N GLY A 96 0.09 -26.75 -11.81
CA GLY A 96 -0.96 -27.51 -12.48
C GLY A 96 -0.46 -28.18 -13.76
N ALA A 97 0.22 -27.42 -14.63
CA ALA A 97 0.80 -27.96 -15.86
C ALA A 97 1.87 -29.03 -15.61
N GLN A 98 2.67 -28.90 -14.55
CA GLN A 98 3.65 -29.92 -14.17
C GLN A 98 2.98 -31.22 -13.69
N ARG A 99 1.89 -31.12 -12.93
CA ARG A 99 1.10 -32.30 -12.51
C ARG A 99 0.47 -33.02 -13.69
N ASP A 100 -0.14 -32.29 -14.63
CA ASP A 100 -0.76 -32.88 -15.81
C ASP A 100 0.25 -33.66 -16.67
N VAL A 101 1.49 -33.15 -16.79
CA VAL A 101 2.58 -33.87 -17.50
C VAL A 101 2.97 -35.15 -16.77
N LEU A 102 3.07 -35.12 -15.44
CA LEU A 102 3.39 -36.29 -14.62
C LEU A 102 2.30 -37.37 -14.72
N ASP A 103 1.04 -36.99 -14.65
CA ASP A 103 -0.09 -37.92 -14.77
C ASP A 103 -0.14 -38.55 -16.17
N HIS A 104 0.08 -37.76 -17.23
CA HIS A 104 0.17 -38.29 -18.60
C HIS A 104 1.36 -39.24 -18.81
N GLN A 105 2.50 -39.01 -18.15
CA GLN A 105 3.66 -39.90 -18.23
C GLN A 105 3.43 -41.21 -17.45
N LEU A 106 2.72 -41.15 -16.32
CA LEU A 106 2.35 -42.34 -15.54
C LEU A 106 1.31 -43.20 -16.28
N ASP A 107 0.31 -42.59 -16.91
CA ASP A 107 -0.71 -43.29 -17.69
C ASP A 107 -0.14 -43.88 -18.99
N ALA A 108 0.85 -43.24 -19.62
CA ALA A 108 1.51 -43.75 -20.82
C ALA A 108 2.54 -44.86 -20.53
N GLY A 109 2.89 -45.08 -19.26
CA GLY A 109 3.89 -46.06 -18.81
C GLY A 109 3.31 -47.36 -18.23
N ASN A 110 1.99 -47.48 -18.14
CA ASN A 110 1.25 -48.64 -17.63
C ASN A 110 0.47 -49.35 -18.75
#